data_AF-A0A314UQG1-F1
#
_entry.id   AF-A0A314UQG1-F1
#
_cell.length_a   1.000
_cell.length_b   1.000
_cell.length_c   1.000
_cell.angle_alpha   90.00
_cell.angle_beta   90.00
_cell.angle_gamma   90.00
#
_symmetry.space_group_name_H-M   'P 1'
#
loop_
_entity.id
_entity.type
_entity.pdbx_description
1 polymer ?
#
loop_
_entity_poly.entity_id
_entity_poly.type
_entity_poly.pdbx_seq_one_letter_code
_entity_poly.pdbx_strand_id
1 'polypeptide(L)'
;MCHDLLDMDGNKYMHEVPSKTGGDPEKKEVLLEDNDPVWLELRHTHIADASERLHDKFTNFASKNKAAQLQQSAREGNELSTRDLQKMVQALPQYTEQVEKISLHVEIAGKINKIIKETGLRGLGQLEQDLVFGDAGAKEVINFLRTNQDTTPENKLRLLMIYASVYPEKFEGDKATKLMQLAKLSSEDMKVVNNMRLLGGSSESKKTSSSFSLKFNAAKTKQAARKDRIGEEETWQLFRFYPMMEELIENLNKGELPKNEYSCINEPIPAPEGGSLRGNRSSSAQTSQSTTAPHSMRSRRTANWGRARHSDDGYSSDSALRGACTDFKKMGQRIFVFMIGGATRSELRVCHKLTTKLRREVILGSTSIIESPQYITKLKLLSEKELAFDGFKI
;
A
#
# COMPACT_ATOMS: atom_id res chain seq x y z
N MET A 1 1.63 -0.32 9.19
CA MET A 1 2.06 -0.23 10.60
C MET A 1 1.07 0.60 11.42
N CYS A 2 0.85 1.89 11.14
CA CYS A 2 -0.12 2.69 11.90
C CYS A 2 -1.50 2.01 11.99
N HIS A 3 -2.11 1.70 10.86
CA HIS A 3 -3.41 1.01 10.77
C HIS A 3 -3.46 -0.43 11.31
N ASP A 4 -2.31 -1.03 11.63
CA ASP A 4 -2.26 -2.42 12.14
C ASP A 4 -1.95 -2.46 13.64
N LEU A 5 -1.24 -1.45 14.15
CA LEU A 5 -0.72 -1.43 15.52
C LEU A 5 -1.35 -0.33 16.38
N LEU A 6 -1.90 0.72 15.76
CA LEU A 6 -2.53 1.83 16.47
C LEU A 6 -4.04 1.71 16.36
N ASP A 7 -4.71 2.23 17.37
CA ASP A 7 -6.17 2.36 17.36
C ASP A 7 -6.55 3.50 16.41
N MET A 8 -6.99 3.12 15.20
CA MET A 8 -7.37 4.02 14.13
C MET A 8 -8.78 3.71 13.66
N ASP A 9 -9.60 4.75 13.47
CA ASP A 9 -10.90 4.66 12.80
C ASP A 9 -10.81 5.32 11.43
N GLY A 10 -10.60 4.51 10.39
CA GLY A 10 -10.26 5.01 9.06
C GLY A 10 -8.94 5.77 9.10
N ASN A 11 -8.97 7.08 8.84
CA ASN A 11 -7.79 7.96 8.93
C ASN A 11 -7.71 8.74 10.25
N LYS A 12 -8.64 8.51 11.19
CA LYS A 12 -8.65 9.15 12.50
C LYS A 12 -7.73 8.38 13.45
N TYR A 13 -6.84 9.10 14.11
CA TYR A 13 -5.96 8.58 15.15
C TYR A 13 -6.29 9.26 16.48
N MET A 14 -6.50 8.45 17.52
CA MET A 14 -6.70 8.92 18.89
C MET A 14 -5.34 9.12 19.55
N HIS A 15 -4.94 10.38 19.70
CA HIS A 15 -3.69 10.78 20.32
C HIS A 15 -3.91 11.13 21.80
N GLU A 16 -3.13 10.53 22.70
CA GLU A 16 -3.18 10.81 24.14
C GLU A 16 -2.12 11.85 24.49
N VAL A 17 -2.56 13.05 24.88
CA VAL A 17 -1.71 14.18 25.27
C VAL A 17 -1.62 14.20 26.80
N PRO A 18 -0.42 14.33 27.39
CA PRO A 18 -0.29 14.55 28.82
C PRO A 18 -1.07 15.79 29.27
N SER A 19 -1.90 15.65 30.31
CA SER A 19 -2.67 16.78 30.84
C SER A 19 -1.74 17.87 31.40
N LYS A 20 -1.97 19.13 31.00
CA LYS A 20 -1.21 20.29 31.51
C LYS A 20 -1.47 20.56 33.00
N THR A 21 -2.53 19.99 33.56
CA THR A 21 -2.99 20.23 34.93
C THR A 21 -2.81 18.99 35.83
N GLY A 22 -2.03 17.99 35.41
CA GLY A 22 -1.68 16.83 36.24
C GLY A 22 -2.80 15.79 36.41
N GLY A 23 -3.80 15.80 35.52
CA GLY A 23 -4.87 14.79 35.47
C GLY A 23 -4.60 13.68 34.45
N ASP A 24 -5.63 12.87 34.18
CA ASP A 24 -5.60 11.84 33.13
C ASP A 24 -5.26 12.44 31.76
N PRO A 25 -4.53 11.70 30.91
CA PRO A 25 -4.16 12.18 29.58
C PRO A 25 -5.40 12.54 28.75
N GLU A 26 -5.35 13.71 28.10
CA GLU A 26 -6.41 14.19 27.22
C GLU A 26 -6.36 13.44 25.89
N LYS A 27 -7.51 12.96 25.42
CA LYS A 27 -7.63 12.31 24.11
C LYS A 27 -7.94 13.37 23.05
N LYS A 28 -7.01 13.56 22.12
CA LYS A 28 -7.14 14.44 20.95
C LYS A 28 -7.31 13.61 19.69
N GLU A 29 -8.35 13.91 18.92
CA GLU A 29 -8.55 13.35 17.59
C GLU A 29 -7.66 14.04 16.56
N VAL A 30 -6.96 13.25 15.75
CA VAL A 30 -6.10 13.75 14.68
C VAL A 30 -6.36 13.00 13.38
N LEU A 31 -6.40 13.71 12.25
CA LEU A 31 -6.61 13.14 10.92
C LEU A 31 -5.27 12.98 10.18
N LEU A 32 -4.96 11.76 9.74
CA LEU A 32 -3.76 11.43 8.97
C LEU A 32 -4.09 11.35 7.47
N GLU A 33 -4.03 12.49 6.79
CA GLU A 33 -4.48 12.66 5.40
C GLU A 33 -3.46 13.38 4.52
N ASP A 34 -3.80 13.55 3.24
CA ASP A 34 -2.93 14.16 2.23
C ASP A 34 -2.64 15.65 2.48
N ASN A 35 -3.39 16.31 3.37
CA ASN A 35 -3.12 17.69 3.77
C ASN A 35 -1.96 17.80 4.78
N ASP A 36 -1.51 16.68 5.34
CA ASP A 36 -0.33 16.62 6.20
C ASP A 36 0.91 16.26 5.34
N PRO A 37 1.83 17.21 5.09
CA PRO A 37 3.00 16.97 4.27
C PRO A 37 3.97 15.97 4.90
N VAL A 38 4.02 15.90 6.25
CA VAL A 38 4.88 14.94 6.95
C VAL A 38 4.32 13.53 6.77
N TRP A 39 3.01 13.37 6.88
CA TRP A 39 2.35 12.09 6.60
C TRP A 39 2.54 11.64 5.15
N LEU A 40 2.29 12.53 4.17
CA LEU A 40 2.46 12.22 2.75
C LEU A 40 3.86 11.68 2.42
N GLU A 41 4.89 12.31 2.99
CA GLU A 41 6.29 11.93 2.77
C GLU A 41 6.62 10.58 3.42
N LEU A 42 6.10 10.32 4.62
CA LEU A 42 6.55 9.20 5.46
C LEU A 42 5.67 7.95 5.36
N ARG A 43 4.39 8.07 4.97
CA ARG A 43 3.40 6.97 5.01
C ARG A 43 3.77 5.69 4.25
N HIS A 44 4.74 5.76 3.34
CA HIS A 44 5.22 4.63 2.54
C HIS A 44 6.65 4.21 2.88
N THR A 45 7.32 4.94 3.76
CA THR A 45 8.70 4.66 4.19
C THR A 45 8.76 3.58 5.26
N HIS A 46 9.91 2.91 5.39
CA HIS A 46 10.13 1.97 6.48
C HIS A 46 10.22 2.73 7.83
N ILE A 47 9.78 2.11 8.94
CA ILE A 47 9.69 2.81 10.23
C ILE A 47 11.04 3.29 10.76
N ALA A 48 12.12 2.58 10.46
CA ALA A 48 13.48 3.00 10.81
C ALA A 48 13.88 4.28 10.05
N ASP A 49 13.71 4.29 8.72
CA ASP A 49 13.95 5.47 7.88
C ASP A 49 13.05 6.64 8.28
N ALA A 50 11.78 6.37 8.60
CA ALA A 50 10.84 7.38 9.05
C ALA A 50 11.30 8.01 10.36
N SER A 51 11.79 7.21 11.30
CA SER A 51 12.29 7.69 12.60
C SER A 51 13.55 8.56 12.43
N GLU A 52 14.48 8.16 11.56
CA GLU A 52 15.67 8.95 11.23
C GLU A 52 15.29 10.27 10.55
N ARG A 53 14.43 10.24 9.53
CA ARG A 53 13.95 11.44 8.84
C ARG A 53 13.20 12.39 9.76
N LEU A 54 12.39 11.86 10.68
CA LEU A 54 11.69 12.67 11.69
C LEU A 54 12.68 13.34 12.64
N HIS A 55 13.70 12.60 13.09
CA HIS A 55 14.75 13.14 13.93
C HIS A 55 15.52 14.26 13.23
N ASP A 56 15.92 14.04 11.97
CA ASP A 56 16.59 15.04 11.16
C ASP A 56 15.72 16.26 10.91
N LYS A 57 14.43 16.07 10.59
CA LYS A 57 13.49 17.18 10.40
C LYS A 57 13.33 17.97 11.69
N PHE A 58 13.16 17.32 12.84
CA PHE A 58 13.03 18.00 14.12
C PHE A 58 14.28 18.83 14.46
N THR A 59 15.47 18.24 14.30
CA THR A 59 16.76 18.92 14.56
C THR A 59 17.02 20.07 13.58
N ASN A 60 16.75 19.87 12.29
CA ASN A 60 16.86 20.92 11.28
C ASN A 60 15.84 22.04 11.52
N PHE A 61 14.64 21.70 11.98
CA PHE A 61 13.60 22.68 12.25
C PHE A 61 13.95 23.55 13.47
N ALA A 62 14.43 22.91 14.54
CA ALA A 62 14.90 23.60 15.74
C ALA A 62 16.09 24.53 15.43
N SER A 63 17.03 24.10 14.57
CA SER A 63 18.25 24.85 14.28
C SER A 63 18.09 25.91 13.19
N LYS A 64 17.22 25.73 12.19
CA LYS A 64 17.12 26.65 11.03
C LYS A 64 15.99 27.65 11.12
N ASN A 65 15.01 27.42 12.00
CA ASN A 65 13.87 28.32 12.08
C ASN A 65 14.23 29.56 12.92
N LYS A 66 14.25 30.73 12.28
CA LYS A 66 14.53 32.00 12.95
C LYS A 66 13.57 32.24 14.11
N ALA A 67 12.31 31.82 14.02
CA ALA A 67 11.38 31.93 15.14
C ALA A 67 11.80 31.07 16.35
N ALA A 68 12.37 29.88 16.13
CA ALA A 68 12.89 29.00 17.18
C ALA A 68 14.17 29.57 17.81
N GLN A 69 15.11 30.01 16.97
CA GLN A 69 16.33 30.66 17.43
C GLN A 69 16.02 31.97 18.17
N LEU A 70 15.07 32.78 17.70
CA LEU A 70 14.65 34.01 18.37
C LEU A 70 13.94 33.73 19.70
N GLN A 71 13.19 32.64 19.83
CA GLN A 71 12.57 32.23 21.10
C GLN A 71 13.63 31.79 22.13
N GLN A 72 14.67 31.10 21.68
CA GLN A 72 15.80 30.73 22.53
C GLN A 72 16.65 31.95 22.89
N SER A 73 16.95 32.83 21.94
CA SER A 73 17.74 34.05 22.18
C SER A 73 16.99 35.10 23.01
N ALA A 74 15.66 35.16 22.92
CA ALA A 74 14.82 35.98 23.81
C ALA A 74 14.83 35.47 25.26
N ARG A 75 15.02 34.16 25.48
CA ARG A 75 15.24 33.58 26.81
C ARG A 75 16.66 33.81 27.31
N GLU A 76 17.64 33.94 26.41
CA GLU A 76 19.05 34.20 26.71
C GLU A 76 19.41 35.70 26.79
N GLY A 77 18.43 36.61 26.61
CA GLY A 77 18.61 38.06 26.86
C GLY A 77 19.32 38.84 25.74
N ASN A 78 19.42 38.30 24.53
CA ASN A 78 19.98 39.04 23.39
C ASN A 78 18.98 40.08 22.85
N GLU A 79 19.46 41.29 22.53
CA GLU A 79 18.65 42.36 21.94
C GLU A 79 18.18 41.97 20.52
N LEU A 80 16.86 42.00 20.29
CA LEU A 80 16.23 41.68 19.02
C LEU A 80 15.77 42.95 18.30
N SER A 81 16.03 43.06 17.00
CA SER A 81 15.54 44.19 16.18
C SER A 81 14.01 44.19 16.10
N THR A 82 13.40 45.38 16.09
CA THR A 82 11.94 45.56 15.92
C THR A 82 11.41 44.95 14.62
N ARG A 83 12.20 44.94 13.55
CA ARG A 83 11.86 44.27 12.27
C ARG A 83 11.90 42.75 12.38
N ASP A 84 12.79 42.21 13.22
CA ASP A 84 12.90 40.77 13.45
C ASP A 84 11.77 40.27 14.37
N LEU A 85 11.37 41.08 15.35
CA LEU A 85 10.16 40.85 16.15
C LEU A 85 8.90 40.80 15.27
N GLN A 86 8.75 41.71 14.31
CA GLN A 86 7.58 41.73 13.42
C GLN A 86 7.52 40.48 12.53
N LYS A 87 8.65 40.06 11.96
CA LYS A 87 8.74 38.81 11.17
C LYS A 87 8.48 37.57 12.03
N MET A 88 8.96 37.58 13.28
CA MET A 88 8.72 36.50 14.23
C MET A 88 7.23 36.36 14.52
N VAL A 89 6.54 37.45 14.88
CA VAL A 89 5.09 37.43 15.17
C VAL A 89 4.29 36.89 13.97
N GLN A 90 4.68 37.24 12.75
CA GLN A 90 4.04 36.73 11.53
C GLN A 90 4.32 35.25 11.25
N ALA A 91 5.52 34.76 11.58
CA ALA A 91 5.93 33.37 11.33
C ALA A 91 5.55 32.39 12.44
N LEU A 92 5.27 32.88 13.66
CA LEU A 92 4.97 32.05 14.83
C LEU A 92 3.81 31.07 14.62
N PRO A 93 2.66 31.44 14.02
CA PRO A 93 1.57 30.48 13.80
C PRO A 93 1.98 29.31 12.89
N GLN A 94 2.67 29.61 11.79
CA GLN A 94 3.16 28.60 10.84
C GLN A 94 4.23 27.71 11.48
N TYR A 95 5.10 28.31 12.30
CA TYR A 95 6.08 27.58 13.10
C TYR A 95 5.41 26.58 14.04
N THR A 96 4.45 27.04 14.84
CA THR A 96 3.71 26.20 15.79
C THR A 96 3.02 25.04 15.08
N GLU A 97 2.34 25.29 13.95
CA GLU A 97 1.69 24.23 13.18
C GLU A 97 2.69 23.16 12.69
N GLN A 98 3.86 23.57 12.21
CA GLN A 98 4.90 22.64 11.76
C GLN A 98 5.52 21.84 12.91
N VAL A 99 5.77 22.47 14.07
CA VAL A 99 6.22 21.74 15.28
C VAL A 99 5.18 20.71 15.70
N GLU A 100 3.89 21.09 15.72
CA GLU A 100 2.81 20.19 16.12
C GLU A 100 2.72 18.97 15.20
N LYS A 101 2.80 19.17 13.87
CA LYS A 101 2.81 18.05 12.91
C LYS A 101 4.03 17.14 13.08
N ILE A 102 5.25 17.70 13.18
CA ILE A 102 6.46 16.87 13.36
C ILE A 102 6.41 16.11 14.69
N SER A 103 6.02 16.79 15.78
CA SER A 103 5.91 16.19 17.12
C SER A 103 4.93 15.03 17.14
N LEU A 104 3.76 15.20 16.53
CA LEU A 104 2.76 14.13 16.38
C LEU A 104 3.37 12.88 15.73
N HIS A 105 4.09 13.04 14.62
CA HIS A 105 4.67 11.89 13.91
C HIS A 105 5.83 11.25 14.67
N VAL A 106 6.61 12.03 15.43
CA VAL A 106 7.63 11.49 16.35
C VAL A 106 6.98 10.63 17.44
N GLU A 107 5.87 11.09 18.01
CA GLU A 107 5.11 10.34 19.02
C GLU A 107 4.48 9.07 18.45
N ILE A 108 3.90 9.15 17.25
CA ILE A 108 3.39 7.98 16.51
C ILE A 108 4.50 6.95 16.29
N ALA A 109 5.66 7.37 15.78
CA ALA A 109 6.80 6.48 15.56
C ALA A 109 7.31 5.89 16.89
N GLY A 110 7.36 6.69 17.95
CA GLY A 110 7.70 6.24 19.30
C GLY A 110 6.74 5.16 19.83
N LYS A 111 5.42 5.37 19.68
CA LYS A 111 4.39 4.41 20.10
C LYS A 111 4.46 3.11 19.31
N ILE A 112 4.66 3.18 17.99
CA ILE A 112 4.87 1.98 17.16
C ILE A 112 6.09 1.19 17.62
N ASN A 113 7.22 1.86 17.83
CA ASN A 113 8.45 1.21 18.30
C ASN A 113 8.28 0.59 19.69
N LYS A 114 7.52 1.23 20.58
CA LYS A 114 7.16 0.67 21.89
C LYS A 114 6.36 -0.62 21.73
N ILE A 115 5.29 -0.61 20.91
CA ILE A 115 4.47 -1.79 20.65
C ILE A 115 5.29 -2.94 20.06
N ILE A 116 6.15 -2.67 19.07
CA ILE A 116 7.03 -3.68 18.45
C ILE A 116 7.91 -4.38 19.50
N LYS A 117 8.46 -3.62 20.45
CA LYS A 117 9.33 -4.13 21.51
C LYS A 117 8.52 -4.92 22.54
N GLU A 118 7.45 -4.35 23.08
CA GLU A 118 6.66 -4.93 24.17
C GLU A 118 5.93 -6.21 23.74
N THR A 119 5.43 -6.27 22.51
CA THR A 119 4.71 -7.44 21.98
C THR A 119 5.62 -8.45 21.26
N GLY A 120 6.93 -8.17 21.17
CA GLY A 120 7.89 -9.09 20.57
C GLY A 120 7.72 -9.30 19.06
N LEU A 121 7.18 -8.31 18.32
CA LEU A 121 6.82 -8.48 16.90
C LEU A 121 8.01 -8.75 15.99
N ARG A 122 9.24 -8.43 16.42
CA ARG A 122 10.44 -8.70 15.63
C ARG A 122 10.60 -10.21 15.36
N GLY A 123 10.44 -11.03 16.40
CA GLY A 123 10.58 -12.48 16.29
C GLY A 123 9.42 -13.11 15.52
N LEU A 124 8.19 -12.64 15.79
CA LEU A 124 7.00 -13.06 15.05
C LEU A 124 7.12 -12.71 13.56
N GLY A 125 7.45 -11.46 13.24
CA GLY A 125 7.60 -10.98 11.87
C GLY A 125 8.70 -11.72 11.11
N GLN A 126 9.81 -12.09 11.76
CA GLN A 126 10.84 -12.91 11.13
C GLN A 126 10.27 -14.27 10.73
N LEU A 127 9.57 -14.94 11.65
CA LEU A 127 8.96 -16.24 11.38
C LEU A 127 7.89 -16.15 10.28
N GLU A 128 7.09 -15.08 10.24
CA GLU A 128 6.13 -14.84 9.16
C GLU A 128 6.82 -14.75 7.79
N GLN A 129 7.94 -14.04 7.69
CA GLN A 129 8.73 -13.97 6.45
C GLN A 129 9.31 -15.35 6.11
N ASP A 130 9.99 -15.98 7.05
CA ASP A 130 10.68 -17.26 6.85
C ASP A 130 9.71 -18.36 6.39
N LEU A 131 8.47 -18.35 6.87
CA LEU A 131 7.43 -19.25 6.38
C LEU A 131 7.12 -19.04 4.90
N VAL A 132 6.98 -17.79 4.46
CA VAL A 132 6.60 -17.46 3.09
C VAL A 132 7.75 -17.73 2.11
N PHE A 133 8.99 -17.50 2.53
CA PHE A 133 10.21 -17.73 1.75
C PHE A 133 10.81 -19.14 1.92
N GLY A 134 10.17 -20.00 2.71
CA GLY A 134 10.57 -21.41 2.86
C GLY A 134 11.79 -21.65 3.76
N ASP A 135 12.23 -20.64 4.50
CA ASP A 135 13.32 -20.71 5.49
C ASP A 135 12.87 -21.36 6.82
N ALA A 136 11.55 -21.40 7.07
CA ALA A 136 10.94 -22.02 8.24
C ALA A 136 9.77 -22.96 7.89
N GLY A 137 9.45 -23.87 8.82
CA GLY A 137 8.32 -24.79 8.69
C GLY A 137 7.65 -25.12 10.01
N ALA A 138 7.09 -26.34 10.09
CA ALA A 138 6.27 -26.78 11.21
C ALA A 138 7.00 -26.70 12.57
N LYS A 139 8.30 -27.00 12.59
CA LYS A 139 9.09 -27.08 13.82
C LYS A 139 9.22 -25.70 14.46
N GLU A 140 9.53 -24.69 13.67
CA GLU A 140 9.72 -23.31 14.09
C GLU A 140 8.40 -22.71 14.57
N VAL A 141 7.29 -22.97 13.87
CA VAL A 141 5.94 -22.57 14.30
C VAL A 141 5.57 -23.21 15.63
N ILE A 142 5.75 -24.53 15.78
CA ILE A 142 5.46 -25.24 17.03
C ILE A 142 6.31 -24.69 18.18
N ASN A 143 7.60 -24.42 17.93
CA ASN A 143 8.51 -23.85 18.92
C ASN A 143 8.07 -22.44 19.33
N PHE A 144 7.73 -21.58 18.36
CA PHE A 144 7.24 -20.23 18.62
C PHE A 144 5.97 -20.26 19.48
N LEU A 145 4.99 -21.08 19.10
CA LEU A 145 3.74 -21.21 19.85
C LEU A 145 3.99 -21.72 21.26
N ARG A 146 4.94 -22.63 21.48
CA ARG A 146 5.28 -23.14 22.82
C ARG A 146 5.96 -22.08 23.69
N THR A 147 6.91 -21.32 23.14
CA THR A 147 7.71 -20.36 23.90
C THR A 147 7.01 -19.02 24.12
N ASN A 148 6.17 -18.57 23.17
CA ASN A 148 5.53 -17.26 23.20
C ASN A 148 4.04 -17.38 23.53
N GLN A 149 3.76 -17.85 24.74
CA GLN A 149 2.38 -18.08 25.20
C GLN A 149 1.62 -16.77 25.47
N ASP A 150 2.33 -15.68 25.79
CA ASP A 150 1.74 -14.37 26.10
C ASP A 150 1.40 -13.54 24.84
N THR A 151 1.77 -14.03 23.64
CA THR A 151 1.41 -13.37 22.39
C THR A 151 -0.11 -13.34 22.21
N THR A 152 -0.62 -12.24 21.66
CA THR A 152 -2.05 -12.04 21.42
C THR A 152 -2.65 -13.17 20.56
N PRO A 153 -3.90 -13.59 20.83
CA PRO A 153 -4.58 -14.59 20.02
C PRO A 153 -4.63 -14.21 18.53
N GLU A 154 -4.80 -12.92 18.24
CA GLU A 154 -4.81 -12.41 16.86
C GLU A 154 -3.49 -12.66 16.14
N ASN A 155 -2.35 -12.37 16.78
CA ASN A 155 -1.03 -12.59 16.19
C ASN A 155 -0.76 -14.09 15.95
N LYS A 156 -1.17 -14.95 16.90
CA LYS A 156 -1.08 -16.42 16.72
C LYS A 156 -1.96 -16.89 15.57
N LEU A 157 -3.16 -16.34 15.44
CA LEU A 157 -4.07 -16.66 14.35
C LEU A 157 -3.51 -16.22 12.99
N ARG A 158 -2.96 -15.00 12.89
CA ARG A 158 -2.29 -14.48 11.68
C ARG A 158 -1.13 -15.38 11.24
N LEU A 159 -0.28 -15.78 12.18
CA LEU A 159 0.80 -16.74 11.92
C LEU A 159 0.26 -18.06 11.37
N LEU A 160 -0.80 -18.59 11.97
CA LEU A 160 -1.44 -19.84 11.52
C LEU A 160 -2.14 -19.69 10.17
N MET A 161 -2.70 -18.52 9.85
CA MET A 161 -3.25 -18.22 8.54
C MET A 161 -2.17 -18.21 7.46
N ILE A 162 -1.02 -17.60 7.74
CA ILE A 162 0.15 -17.64 6.84
C ILE A 162 0.62 -19.08 6.66
N TYR A 163 0.79 -19.82 7.76
CA TYR A 163 1.22 -21.21 7.73
C TYR A 163 0.24 -22.11 6.95
N ALA A 164 -1.07 -21.90 7.09
CA ALA A 164 -2.10 -22.63 6.34
C ALA A 164 -2.12 -22.28 4.85
N SER A 165 -1.77 -21.06 4.49
CA SER A 165 -1.68 -20.61 3.09
C SER A 165 -0.46 -21.22 2.40
N VAL A 166 0.66 -21.39 3.11
CA VAL A 166 1.90 -22.00 2.58
C VAL A 166 1.84 -23.53 2.58
N TYR A 167 1.30 -24.13 3.65
CA TYR A 167 1.27 -25.58 3.87
C TYR A 167 -0.16 -26.10 4.16
N PRO A 168 -1.08 -26.03 3.17
CA PRO A 168 -2.48 -26.39 3.37
C PRO A 168 -2.67 -27.85 3.84
N GLU A 169 -1.79 -28.76 3.45
CA GLU A 169 -1.82 -30.18 3.82
C GLU A 169 -1.54 -30.42 5.32
N LYS A 170 -0.93 -29.43 6.00
CA LYS A 170 -0.67 -29.50 7.45
C LYS A 170 -1.93 -29.23 8.27
N PHE A 171 -2.96 -28.71 7.62
CA PHE A 171 -4.27 -28.42 8.22
C PHE A 171 -5.32 -29.46 7.82
N GLU A 172 -4.91 -30.67 7.44
CA GLU A 172 -5.80 -31.80 7.21
C GLU A 172 -5.83 -32.76 8.42
N GLY A 173 -7.03 -33.19 8.80
CA GLY A 173 -7.27 -34.11 9.93
C GLY A 173 -6.85 -33.55 11.28
N ASP A 174 -6.42 -34.43 12.20
CA ASP A 174 -6.15 -34.10 13.61
C ASP A 174 -4.96 -33.14 13.85
N LYS A 175 -4.12 -32.92 12.83
CA LYS A 175 -2.93 -32.04 12.96
C LYS A 175 -3.33 -30.59 13.20
N ALA A 176 -4.37 -30.13 12.51
CA ALA A 176 -4.88 -28.77 12.66
C ALA A 176 -5.37 -28.54 14.10
N THR A 177 -6.17 -29.48 14.62
CA THR A 177 -6.71 -29.44 15.98
C THR A 177 -5.60 -29.36 17.04
N LYS A 178 -4.53 -30.15 16.88
CA LYS A 178 -3.37 -30.12 17.80
C LYS A 178 -2.63 -28.78 17.76
N LEU A 179 -2.48 -28.17 16.58
CA LEU A 179 -1.88 -26.83 16.44
C LEU A 179 -2.73 -25.75 17.11
N MET A 180 -4.05 -25.81 16.96
CA MET A 180 -4.96 -24.85 17.63
C MET A 180 -4.91 -24.98 19.15
N GLN A 181 -4.90 -26.21 19.66
CA GLN A 181 -4.76 -26.47 21.10
C GLN A 181 -3.43 -25.91 21.64
N LEU A 182 -2.34 -26.10 20.91
CA LEU A 182 -1.04 -25.54 21.28
C LEU A 182 -1.04 -24.00 21.28
N ALA A 183 -1.72 -23.40 20.30
CA ALA A 183 -1.87 -21.95 20.19
C ALA A 183 -2.85 -21.35 21.22
N LYS A 184 -3.64 -22.19 21.89
CA LYS A 184 -4.75 -21.78 22.79
C LYS A 184 -5.79 -20.90 22.08
N LEU A 185 -6.08 -21.22 20.82
CA LEU A 185 -7.08 -20.51 20.03
C LEU A 185 -8.46 -21.15 20.17
N SER A 186 -9.51 -20.34 19.98
CA SER A 186 -10.90 -20.81 20.07
C SER A 186 -11.31 -21.60 18.82
N SER A 187 -12.43 -22.34 18.93
CA SER A 187 -13.04 -22.98 17.76
C SER A 187 -13.51 -21.97 16.71
N GLU A 188 -13.89 -20.75 17.13
CA GLU A 188 -14.24 -19.65 16.22
C GLU A 188 -13.03 -19.18 15.41
N ASP A 189 -11.84 -19.16 16.01
CA ASP A 189 -10.60 -18.81 15.29
C ASP A 189 -10.22 -19.90 14.27
N MET A 190 -10.53 -21.17 14.55
CA MET A 190 -10.33 -22.26 13.59
C MET A 190 -11.22 -22.10 12.35
N LYS A 191 -12.44 -21.55 12.51
CA LYS A 191 -13.31 -21.26 11.35
C LYS A 191 -12.63 -20.30 10.39
N VAL A 192 -11.88 -19.31 10.88
CA VAL A 192 -11.13 -18.37 10.02
C VAL A 192 -10.18 -19.12 9.10
N VAL A 193 -9.37 -20.02 9.67
CA VAL A 193 -8.37 -20.79 8.90
C VAL A 193 -9.05 -21.69 7.86
N ASN A 194 -10.17 -22.31 8.22
CA ASN A 194 -10.96 -23.12 7.30
C ASN A 194 -11.61 -22.29 6.19
N ASN A 195 -12.20 -21.14 6.55
CA ASN A 195 -12.92 -20.26 5.63
C ASN A 195 -12.01 -19.62 4.58
N MET A 196 -10.71 -19.47 4.86
CA MET A 196 -9.75 -19.06 3.83
C MET A 196 -9.75 -20.00 2.61
N ARG A 197 -10.05 -21.30 2.80
CA ARG A 197 -10.14 -22.26 1.68
C ARG A 197 -11.29 -21.94 0.73
N LEU A 198 -12.34 -21.29 1.22
CA LEU A 198 -13.48 -20.85 0.39
C LEU A 198 -13.05 -19.76 -0.60
N LEU A 199 -12.04 -18.96 -0.27
CA LEU A 199 -11.51 -17.90 -1.15
C LEU A 199 -10.57 -18.43 -2.25
N GLY A 200 -9.91 -19.57 -2.01
CA GLY A 200 -8.96 -20.18 -2.95
C GLY A 200 -9.61 -20.94 -4.11
N GLY A 201 -10.94 -21.09 -4.11
CA GLY A 201 -11.65 -21.99 -5.01
C GLY A 201 -11.46 -23.46 -4.62
N SER A 202 -12.50 -24.28 -4.76
CA SER A 202 -12.45 -25.71 -4.40
C SER A 202 -11.33 -26.42 -5.15
N SER A 203 -10.31 -26.89 -4.43
CA SER A 203 -9.27 -27.79 -4.95
C SER A 203 -9.74 -29.25 -4.96
N GLU A 204 -11.05 -29.51 -5.09
CA GLU A 204 -11.50 -30.85 -5.45
C GLU A 204 -11.25 -31.07 -6.94
N SER A 205 -10.33 -32.00 -7.20
CA SER A 205 -10.07 -32.59 -8.49
C SER A 205 -11.37 -33.12 -9.13
N LYS A 206 -12.04 -32.31 -9.94
CA LYS A 206 -12.95 -32.80 -10.97
C LYS A 206 -12.51 -32.25 -12.32
N LYS A 207 -12.00 -33.18 -13.13
CA LYS A 207 -11.77 -33.02 -14.56
C LYS A 207 -13.10 -32.62 -15.21
N THR A 208 -13.32 -31.34 -15.50
CA THR A 208 -14.14 -30.83 -16.62
C THR A 208 -14.23 -29.30 -16.59
N SER A 209 -13.94 -28.68 -17.74
CA SER A 209 -14.45 -27.40 -18.26
C SER A 209 -14.33 -26.12 -17.41
N SER A 210 -13.43 -25.24 -17.87
CA SER A 210 -13.64 -23.78 -17.99
C SER A 210 -14.33 -23.03 -16.84
N SER A 211 -13.76 -23.07 -15.64
CA SER A 211 -14.15 -22.17 -14.56
C SER A 211 -12.92 -21.55 -13.91
N PHE A 212 -13.00 -20.25 -13.65
CA PHE A 212 -11.96 -19.37 -13.11
C PHE A 212 -11.50 -19.88 -11.74
N SER A 213 -10.53 -20.80 -11.74
CA SER A 213 -9.80 -21.17 -10.54
C SER A 213 -8.58 -20.25 -10.49
N LEU A 214 -8.59 -19.33 -9.53
CA LEU A 214 -7.36 -18.69 -9.07
C LEU A 214 -6.51 -19.79 -8.45
N LYS A 215 -5.81 -20.54 -9.31
CA LYS A 215 -4.83 -21.54 -8.89
C LYS A 215 -3.69 -20.76 -8.28
N PHE A 216 -3.79 -20.45 -6.99
CA PHE A 216 -2.62 -20.32 -6.16
C PHE A 216 -1.84 -21.60 -6.40
N ASN A 217 -0.72 -21.51 -7.11
CA ASN A 217 0.19 -22.62 -7.33
C ASN A 217 0.80 -23.05 -5.99
N ALA A 218 -0.01 -23.66 -5.12
CA ALA A 218 0.40 -24.67 -4.17
C ALA A 218 0.67 -25.97 -4.96
N ALA A 219 1.48 -25.86 -6.01
CA ALA A 219 2.04 -27.03 -6.66
C ALA A 219 2.91 -27.70 -5.60
N LYS A 220 2.52 -28.92 -5.24
CA LYS A 220 3.23 -29.87 -4.37
C LYS A 220 4.73 -29.86 -4.67
N THR A 221 5.46 -28.99 -4.03
CA THR A 221 6.91 -28.91 -4.15
C THR A 221 7.45 -28.31 -2.88
N LYS A 222 8.56 -28.83 -2.40
CA LYS A 222 9.34 -28.32 -1.26
C LYS A 222 9.94 -26.91 -1.53
N GLN A 223 9.23 -26.05 -2.25
CA GLN A 223 9.71 -24.74 -2.70
C GLN A 223 8.88 -23.63 -2.04
N ALA A 224 9.56 -22.56 -1.69
CA ALA A 224 9.02 -21.36 -1.08
C ALA A 224 7.79 -20.80 -1.81
N ALA A 225 6.82 -20.27 -1.06
CA ALA A 225 5.61 -19.65 -1.63
C ALA A 225 5.94 -18.35 -2.37
N ARG A 226 7.01 -17.65 -1.98
CA ARG A 226 7.58 -16.49 -2.67
C ARG A 226 9.08 -16.66 -2.85
N LYS A 227 9.64 -15.95 -3.82
CA LYS A 227 11.08 -15.96 -4.10
C LYS A 227 11.68 -14.61 -3.72
N ASP A 228 12.90 -14.61 -3.20
CA ASP A 228 13.63 -13.38 -2.94
C ASP A 228 13.87 -12.60 -4.24
N ARG A 229 13.92 -11.28 -4.11
CA ARG A 229 14.20 -10.41 -5.26
C ARG A 229 15.68 -10.39 -5.55
N ILE A 230 16.01 -10.64 -6.81
CA ILE A 230 17.37 -10.51 -7.32
C ILE A 230 17.65 -9.02 -7.56
N GLY A 231 18.51 -8.40 -6.76
CA GLY A 231 19.09 -7.08 -7.04
C GLY A 231 18.49 -5.87 -6.31
N GLU A 232 17.55 -6.02 -5.38
CA GLU A 232 17.26 -4.98 -4.37
C GLU A 232 18.15 -5.28 -3.16
N GLU A 233 19.07 -4.36 -2.77
CA GLU A 233 19.83 -4.51 -1.53
C GLU A 233 18.82 -4.57 -0.37
N GLU A 234 18.77 -5.69 0.35
CA GLU A 234 17.88 -5.87 1.49
C GLU A 234 18.31 -4.95 2.63
N THR A 235 17.86 -3.70 2.58
CA THR A 235 18.16 -2.72 3.63
C THR A 235 17.55 -3.16 4.97
N TRP A 236 16.45 -3.93 4.92
CA TRP A 236 15.66 -4.33 6.08
C TRP A 236 15.25 -5.81 6.00
N GLN A 237 15.84 -6.66 6.86
CA GLN A 237 15.59 -8.12 6.90
C GLN A 237 14.11 -8.51 7.11
N LEU A 238 13.33 -7.67 7.80
CA LEU A 238 11.89 -7.90 8.05
C LEU A 238 10.97 -7.34 6.95
N PHE A 239 11.54 -6.99 5.79
CA PHE A 239 10.84 -6.34 4.69
C PHE A 239 11.05 -7.06 3.33
N ARG A 240 11.11 -8.39 3.34
CA ARG A 240 11.29 -9.20 2.12
C ARG A 240 10.00 -9.36 1.33
N PHE A 241 8.88 -9.55 2.02
CA PHE A 241 7.59 -9.84 1.39
C PHE A 241 7.10 -8.70 0.50
N TYR A 242 6.74 -9.05 -0.73
CA TYR A 242 6.06 -8.18 -1.68
C TYR A 242 4.75 -8.81 -2.17
N PRO A 243 3.65 -8.02 -2.24
CA PRO A 243 2.36 -8.48 -2.76
C PRO A 243 2.46 -9.07 -4.17
N MET A 244 1.65 -10.10 -4.46
CA MET A 244 1.55 -10.72 -5.79
C MET A 244 1.31 -9.69 -6.89
N MET A 245 0.49 -8.68 -6.58
CA MET A 245 0.17 -7.58 -7.50
C MET A 245 1.41 -6.87 -8.06
N GLU A 246 2.49 -6.73 -7.28
CA GLU A 246 3.70 -6.06 -7.78
C GLU A 246 4.29 -6.82 -8.97
N GLU A 247 4.40 -8.15 -8.86
CA GLU A 247 4.90 -9.02 -9.92
C GLU A 247 3.96 -9.03 -11.13
N LEU A 248 2.64 -9.07 -10.90
CA LEU A 248 1.66 -9.03 -11.98
C LEU A 248 1.75 -7.74 -12.80
N ILE A 249 1.90 -6.60 -12.15
CA ILE A 249 2.02 -5.31 -12.84
C ILE A 249 3.37 -5.21 -13.57
N GLU A 250 4.46 -5.71 -12.98
CA GLU A 250 5.76 -5.76 -13.66
C GLU A 250 5.72 -6.66 -14.90
N ASN A 251 5.13 -7.85 -14.81
CA ASN A 251 4.97 -8.77 -15.93
C ASN A 251 4.03 -8.20 -17.00
N LEU A 252 2.95 -7.53 -16.60
CA LEU A 252 2.08 -6.80 -17.51
C LEU A 252 2.85 -5.70 -18.26
N ASN A 253 3.72 -4.95 -17.57
CA ASN A 253 4.51 -3.90 -18.20
C ASN A 253 5.54 -4.46 -19.20
N LYS A 254 6.10 -5.65 -18.94
CA LYS A 254 7.00 -6.36 -19.86
C LYS A 254 6.27 -7.08 -21.00
N GLY A 255 4.94 -7.25 -20.91
CA GLY A 255 4.17 -8.07 -21.85
C GLY A 255 4.35 -9.58 -21.63
N GLU A 256 4.87 -10.00 -20.47
CA GLU A 256 5.17 -11.39 -20.11
C GLU A 256 4.04 -12.06 -19.32
N LEU A 257 2.89 -11.38 -19.17
CA LEU A 257 1.76 -11.90 -18.42
C LEU A 257 1.17 -13.15 -19.13
N PRO A 258 0.99 -14.27 -18.42
CA PRO A 258 0.50 -15.51 -19.03
C PRO A 258 -0.93 -15.34 -19.53
N LYS A 259 -1.12 -15.36 -20.85
CA LYS A 259 -2.42 -15.18 -21.52
C LYS A 259 -3.45 -16.26 -21.15
N ASN A 260 -3.00 -17.43 -20.71
CA ASN A 260 -3.88 -18.52 -20.29
C ASN A 260 -4.57 -18.24 -18.94
N GLU A 261 -3.94 -17.43 -18.09
CA GLU A 261 -4.45 -17.07 -16.76
C GLU A 261 -5.11 -15.69 -16.78
N TYR A 262 -4.55 -14.77 -17.57
CA TYR A 262 -5.03 -13.39 -17.71
C TYR A 262 -5.42 -13.09 -19.16
N SER A 263 -6.63 -13.49 -19.54
CA SER A 263 -7.18 -13.25 -20.88
C SER A 263 -7.63 -11.79 -21.06
N CYS A 264 -7.33 -11.21 -22.22
CA CYS A 264 -7.89 -9.91 -22.62
C CYS A 264 -9.29 -10.11 -23.21
N ILE A 265 -10.28 -9.35 -22.72
CA ILE A 265 -11.65 -9.37 -23.28
C ILE A 265 -11.68 -8.70 -24.66
N ASN A 266 -10.89 -7.63 -24.82
CA ASN A 266 -10.70 -6.95 -26.10
C ASN A 266 -9.28 -7.25 -26.57
N GLU A 267 -9.13 -7.84 -27.75
CA GLU A 267 -7.80 -7.98 -28.35
C GLU A 267 -7.19 -6.58 -28.54
N PRO A 268 -5.94 -6.36 -28.10
CA PRO A 268 -5.29 -5.08 -28.32
C PRO A 268 -5.10 -4.88 -29.82
N ILE A 269 -5.73 -3.84 -30.38
CA ILE A 269 -5.45 -3.37 -31.74
C ILE A 269 -3.94 -3.14 -31.82
N PRO A 270 -3.20 -3.79 -32.74
CA PRO A 270 -1.77 -3.57 -32.87
C PRO A 270 -1.50 -2.08 -33.09
N ALA A 271 -0.61 -1.51 -32.27
CA ALA A 271 -0.10 -0.17 -32.55
C ALA A 271 0.60 -0.22 -33.92
N PRO A 272 0.35 0.73 -34.84
CA PRO A 272 1.04 0.76 -36.12
C PRO A 272 2.53 0.95 -35.86
N GLU A 273 3.32 -0.07 -36.20
CA GLU A 273 4.77 0.02 -36.18
C GLU A 273 5.21 1.15 -37.11
N GLY A 274 5.88 2.16 -36.54
CA GLY A 274 6.52 3.23 -37.28
C GLY A 274 7.70 2.69 -38.07
N GLY A 275 7.45 2.23 -39.30
CA GLY A 275 8.47 1.84 -40.26
C GLY A 275 9.19 3.06 -40.84
N SER A 276 10.45 3.25 -40.46
CA SER A 276 11.35 4.23 -41.05
C SER A 276 11.96 3.68 -42.36
N LEU A 277 11.66 4.39 -43.46
CA LEU A 277 12.46 4.63 -44.68
C LEU A 277 13.32 3.48 -45.25
N ARG A 278 12.89 2.94 -46.41
CA ARG A 278 13.77 2.73 -47.57
C ARG A 278 12.99 2.98 -48.86
N GLY A 279 13.46 3.97 -49.63
CA GLY A 279 12.84 4.37 -50.87
C GLY A 279 13.08 3.39 -52.02
N ASN A 280 12.18 3.45 -53.00
CA ASN A 280 12.60 3.43 -54.40
C ASN A 280 11.54 4.13 -55.26
N ARG A 281 12.00 5.11 -56.04
CA ARG A 281 11.22 5.81 -57.06
C ARG A 281 11.18 4.95 -58.32
N SER A 282 10.00 4.79 -58.91
CA SER A 282 9.85 4.66 -60.36
C SER A 282 8.40 4.99 -60.77
N SER A 283 8.31 5.77 -61.84
CA SER A 283 7.16 6.50 -62.37
C SER A 283 6.57 5.85 -63.63
N SER A 284 5.23 5.84 -63.77
CA SER A 284 4.44 5.97 -65.02
C SER A 284 2.95 5.74 -64.68
N ALA A 285 2.02 6.71 -64.70
CA ALA A 285 1.39 7.46 -65.79
C ALA A 285 0.00 6.89 -66.21
N GLN A 286 -1.06 7.66 -65.86
CA GLN A 286 -2.43 7.80 -66.45
C GLN A 286 -3.37 6.57 -66.43
N THR A 287 -4.69 6.64 -66.20
CA THR A 287 -5.74 7.61 -66.62
C THR A 287 -6.97 7.64 -65.68
N SER A 288 -7.53 8.86 -65.52
CA SER A 288 -8.91 9.31 -65.24
C SER A 288 -10.07 8.35 -64.91
N GLN A 289 -10.80 8.65 -63.83
CA GLN A 289 -12.22 9.09 -63.90
C GLN A 289 -12.69 9.74 -62.58
N SER A 290 -13.47 10.80 -62.75
CA SER A 290 -14.04 11.68 -61.73
C SER A 290 -15.48 11.30 -61.39
N THR A 291 -15.88 11.37 -60.11
CA THR A 291 -17.16 11.99 -59.72
C THR A 291 -17.12 12.44 -58.25
N THR A 292 -17.53 13.69 -58.08
CA THR A 292 -17.68 14.57 -56.92
C THR A 292 -18.70 14.13 -55.85
N ALA A 293 -18.37 14.27 -54.55
CA ALA A 293 -19.25 14.76 -53.47
C ALA A 293 -18.45 14.94 -52.14
N PRO A 294 -18.86 15.85 -51.23
CA PRO A 294 -17.94 16.78 -50.56
C PRO A 294 -17.50 16.40 -49.13
N HIS A 295 -16.33 16.92 -48.75
CA HIS A 295 -15.78 16.91 -47.39
C HIS A 295 -16.62 17.73 -46.41
N SER A 296 -17.04 17.10 -45.31
CA SER A 296 -17.53 17.79 -44.10
C SER A 296 -16.41 17.88 -43.08
N MET A 297 -15.76 19.06 -43.04
CA MET A 297 -14.92 19.44 -41.89
C MET A 297 -15.84 19.95 -40.78
N ARG A 298 -16.18 19.07 -39.83
CA ARG A 298 -16.67 19.52 -38.52
C ARG A 298 -15.63 19.19 -37.45
N SER A 299 -14.64 20.08 -37.37
CA SER A 299 -13.81 20.28 -36.19
C SER A 299 -14.73 20.46 -34.97
N ARG A 300 -14.88 19.42 -34.13
CA ARG A 300 -15.42 19.57 -32.78
C ARG A 300 -14.39 20.32 -31.94
N ARG A 301 -14.52 21.64 -31.91
CA ARG A 301 -14.02 22.48 -30.83
C ARG A 301 -14.61 21.96 -29.52
N THR A 302 -13.80 21.34 -28.67
CA THR A 302 -14.12 21.21 -27.25
C THR A 302 -14.08 22.60 -26.62
N ALA A 303 -15.16 22.97 -25.95
CA ALA A 303 -15.33 24.28 -25.32
C ALA A 303 -14.29 24.48 -24.20
N ASN A 304 -13.46 25.51 -24.35
CA ASN A 304 -12.38 25.86 -23.44
C ASN A 304 -12.89 26.85 -22.38
N TRP A 305 -13.76 26.40 -21.48
CA TRP A 305 -14.13 27.14 -20.27
C TRP A 305 -13.21 26.68 -19.14
N GLY A 306 -12.31 27.56 -18.68
CA GLY A 306 -11.45 27.29 -17.53
C GLY A 306 -9.97 27.66 -17.65
N ARG A 307 -9.55 28.54 -18.58
CA ARG A 307 -8.23 29.17 -18.47
C ARG A 307 -8.27 30.22 -17.36
N ALA A 308 -7.81 29.85 -16.16
CA ALA A 308 -7.41 30.81 -15.16
C ALA A 308 -6.25 31.64 -15.74
N ARG A 309 -6.44 32.96 -15.79
CA ARG A 309 -5.41 33.92 -16.18
C ARG A 309 -4.30 33.91 -15.14
N HIS A 310 -3.07 33.88 -15.63
CA HIS A 310 -1.84 33.99 -14.87
C HIS A 310 -1.79 35.40 -14.26
N SER A 311 -1.75 35.51 -12.94
CA SER A 311 -1.11 36.64 -12.26
C SER A 311 0.14 36.09 -11.58
N ASP A 312 1.25 36.79 -11.85
CA ASP A 312 2.58 36.47 -11.39
C ASP A 312 2.76 37.13 -10.02
N ASP A 313 2.23 36.47 -9.00
CA ASP A 313 2.30 36.91 -7.62
C ASP A 313 3.25 35.93 -6.93
N GLY A 314 4.55 36.27 -6.92
CA GLY A 314 5.64 35.44 -6.43
C GLY A 314 5.57 35.14 -4.93
N TYR A 315 4.66 34.26 -4.52
CA TYR A 315 4.72 33.53 -3.25
C TYR A 315 3.71 32.37 -3.27
N SER A 316 4.16 31.14 -3.53
CA SER A 316 3.29 29.96 -3.29
C SER A 316 4.09 28.67 -3.13
N SER A 317 4.08 28.12 -1.91
CA SER A 317 4.61 26.79 -1.55
C SER A 317 3.72 25.63 -2.02
N ASP A 318 2.92 25.82 -3.07
CA ASP A 318 1.94 24.84 -3.58
C ASP A 318 2.44 24.08 -4.83
N SER A 319 3.75 24.15 -5.10
CA SER A 319 4.39 23.58 -6.28
C SER A 319 4.45 22.04 -6.28
N ALA A 320 4.35 21.39 -5.12
CA ALA A 320 4.40 19.93 -5.03
C ALA A 320 3.12 19.25 -5.56
N LEU A 321 1.94 19.82 -5.28
CA LEU A 321 0.65 19.24 -5.71
C LEU A 321 0.36 19.52 -7.19
N ARG A 322 0.76 20.68 -7.72
CA ARG A 322 0.62 21.00 -9.16
C ARG A 322 1.61 20.24 -10.04
N GLY A 323 2.83 19.97 -9.57
CA GLY A 323 3.83 19.20 -10.30
C GLY A 323 3.35 17.78 -10.63
N ALA A 324 2.80 17.08 -9.62
CA ALA A 324 2.28 15.73 -9.77
C ALA A 324 1.19 15.62 -10.85
N CYS A 325 0.25 16.57 -10.90
CA CYS A 325 -0.86 16.56 -11.87
C CYS A 325 -0.39 16.78 -13.32
N THR A 326 0.67 17.58 -13.53
CA THR A 326 1.27 17.76 -14.87
C THR A 326 2.13 16.58 -15.31
N ASP A 327 2.69 15.82 -14.36
CA ASP A 327 3.53 14.66 -14.65
C ASP A 327 2.70 13.47 -15.15
N PHE A 328 1.49 13.25 -14.63
CA PHE A 328 0.61 12.15 -15.10
C PHE A 328 0.24 12.26 -16.58
N LYS A 329 0.17 13.48 -17.16
CA LYS A 329 -0.10 13.66 -18.59
C LYS A 329 1.07 13.22 -19.49
N LYS A 330 2.28 13.08 -18.92
CA LYS A 330 3.47 12.58 -19.62
C LYS A 330 3.73 11.10 -19.32
N MET A 331 3.03 10.51 -18.36
CA MET A 331 3.10 9.09 -18.07
C MET A 331 2.35 8.31 -19.15
N GLY A 332 2.87 7.15 -19.54
CA GLY A 332 2.32 6.34 -20.63
C GLY A 332 0.93 5.78 -20.36
N GLN A 333 0.57 4.66 -21.00
CA GLN A 333 -0.74 4.02 -20.79
C GLN A 333 -0.98 3.69 -19.31
N ARG A 334 -2.12 4.15 -18.78
CA ARG A 334 -2.55 3.90 -17.40
C ARG A 334 -2.84 2.43 -17.16
N ILE A 335 -2.56 1.96 -15.95
CA ILE A 335 -2.89 0.60 -15.49
C ILE A 335 -3.94 0.73 -14.40
N PHE A 336 -5.11 0.16 -14.63
CA PHE A 336 -6.18 0.08 -13.62
C PHE A 336 -6.21 -1.34 -13.05
N VAL A 337 -6.13 -1.45 -11.72
CA VAL A 337 -6.25 -2.71 -10.99
C VAL A 337 -7.46 -2.61 -10.08
N PHE A 338 -8.39 -3.56 -10.16
CA PHE A 338 -9.54 -3.62 -9.26
C PHE A 338 -9.51 -4.89 -8.43
N MET A 339 -9.44 -4.74 -7.10
CA MET A 339 -9.40 -5.85 -6.14
C MET A 339 -10.79 -6.10 -5.56
N ILE A 340 -11.35 -7.27 -5.88
CA ILE A 340 -12.61 -7.75 -5.31
C ILE A 340 -12.36 -8.25 -3.89
N GLY A 341 -13.27 -7.95 -2.97
CA GLY A 341 -13.16 -8.36 -1.55
C GLY A 341 -12.42 -7.33 -0.71
N GLY A 342 -11.44 -6.65 -1.30
CA GLY A 342 -10.80 -5.44 -0.78
C GLY A 342 -9.29 -5.44 -1.03
N ALA A 343 -8.66 -4.28 -0.84
CA ALA A 343 -7.21 -4.11 -1.02
C ALA A 343 -6.52 -3.75 0.29
N THR A 344 -5.26 -4.12 0.41
CA THR A 344 -4.41 -3.84 1.57
C THR A 344 -3.56 -2.59 1.34
N ARG A 345 -3.12 -1.96 2.43
CA ARG A 345 -2.22 -0.79 2.34
C ARG A 345 -0.84 -1.13 1.79
N SER A 346 -0.39 -2.39 1.89
CA SER A 346 0.84 -2.85 1.24
C SER A 346 0.70 -2.89 -0.28
N GLU A 347 -0.45 -3.31 -0.81
CA GLU A 347 -0.76 -3.25 -2.26
C GLU A 347 -0.89 -1.80 -2.75
N LEU A 348 -1.51 -0.92 -1.96
CA LEU A 348 -1.57 0.51 -2.26
C LEU A 348 -0.16 1.13 -2.35
N ARG A 349 0.72 0.81 -1.40
CA ARG A 349 2.13 1.24 -1.42
C ARG A 349 2.85 0.76 -2.69
N VAL A 350 2.61 -0.49 -3.10
CA VAL A 350 3.17 -1.04 -4.34
C VAL A 350 2.75 -0.24 -5.57
N CYS A 351 1.48 0.20 -5.65
CA CYS A 351 1.02 1.00 -6.78
C CYS A 351 1.76 2.34 -6.89
N HIS A 352 2.02 3.01 -5.76
CA HIS A 352 2.83 4.23 -5.73
C HIS A 352 4.30 3.97 -6.11
N LYS A 353 4.89 2.87 -5.60
CA LYS A 353 6.26 2.44 -5.95
C LYS A 353 6.38 2.21 -7.46
N LEU A 354 5.47 1.43 -8.03
CA LEU A 354 5.48 1.09 -9.45
C LEU A 354 5.16 2.27 -10.36
N THR A 355 4.31 3.20 -9.92
CA THR A 355 4.02 4.42 -10.69
C THR A 355 5.29 5.22 -10.95
N THR A 356 6.14 5.34 -9.92
CA THR A 356 7.43 6.03 -10.01
C THR A 356 8.44 5.21 -10.82
N LYS A 357 8.54 3.90 -10.56
CA LYS A 357 9.49 2.98 -11.21
C LYS A 357 9.24 2.83 -12.71
N LEU A 358 7.99 2.66 -13.12
CA LEU A 358 7.60 2.37 -14.50
C LEU A 358 7.27 3.62 -15.31
N ARG A 359 7.19 4.80 -14.67
CA ARG A 359 6.71 6.06 -15.28
C ARG A 359 5.35 5.90 -15.97
N ARG A 360 4.48 5.10 -15.36
CA ARG A 360 3.11 4.82 -15.79
C ARG A 360 2.18 4.95 -14.60
N GLU A 361 1.06 5.62 -14.77
CA GLU A 361 0.09 5.80 -13.69
C GLU A 361 -0.60 4.47 -13.37
N VAL A 362 -0.38 3.93 -12.16
CA VAL A 362 -1.03 2.72 -11.65
C VAL A 362 -2.11 3.13 -10.65
N ILE A 363 -3.37 2.80 -10.96
CA ILE A 363 -4.53 3.16 -10.17
C ILE A 363 -5.14 1.89 -9.58
N LEU A 364 -5.20 1.83 -8.25
CA LEU A 364 -5.82 0.74 -7.50
C LEU A 364 -7.24 1.13 -7.08
N GLY A 365 -8.22 0.36 -7.52
CA GLY A 365 -9.57 0.35 -7.00
C GLY A 365 -9.83 -0.91 -6.20
N SER A 366 -10.74 -0.84 -5.22
CA SER A 366 -11.17 -2.00 -4.45
C SER A 366 -12.56 -1.77 -3.87
N THR A 367 -13.21 -2.84 -3.40
CA THR A 367 -14.48 -2.72 -2.67
C THR A 367 -14.31 -2.04 -1.31
N SER A 368 -13.18 -2.25 -0.64
CA SER A 368 -12.83 -1.63 0.65
C SER A 368 -11.33 -1.74 0.89
N ILE A 369 -10.73 -0.79 1.60
CA ILE A 369 -9.37 -0.97 2.14
C ILE A 369 -9.48 -1.82 3.40
N ILE A 370 -8.76 -2.94 3.44
CA ILE A 370 -8.84 -3.92 4.52
C ILE A 370 -7.61 -3.83 5.43
N GLU A 371 -7.87 -3.87 6.72
CA GLU A 371 -6.89 -4.06 7.79
C GLU A 371 -6.97 -5.49 8.36
N SER A 372 -5.90 -5.97 8.99
CA SER A 372 -5.80 -7.37 9.47
C SER A 372 -6.97 -7.78 10.39
N PRO A 373 -7.37 -6.98 11.40
CA PRO A 373 -8.49 -7.33 12.27
C PRO A 373 -9.83 -7.41 11.52
N GLN A 374 -10.04 -6.51 10.56
CA GLN A 374 -11.23 -6.48 9.72
C GLN A 374 -11.28 -7.69 8.79
N TYR A 375 -10.14 -8.09 8.22
CA TYR A 375 -10.03 -9.29 7.39
C TYR A 375 -10.41 -10.54 8.17
N ILE A 376 -9.84 -10.71 9.37
CA ILE A 376 -10.13 -11.83 10.26
C ILE A 376 -11.63 -11.85 10.60
N THR A 377 -12.21 -10.70 10.92
CA THR A 377 -13.64 -10.59 11.24
C THR A 377 -14.52 -10.99 10.05
N LYS A 378 -14.22 -10.49 8.84
CA LYS A 378 -14.93 -10.90 7.61
C LYS A 378 -14.82 -12.40 7.37
N LEU A 379 -13.65 -12.98 7.57
CA LEU A 379 -13.44 -14.43 7.45
C LEU A 379 -14.20 -15.22 8.51
N LYS A 380 -14.38 -14.71 9.74
CA LYS A 380 -15.22 -15.36 10.77
C LYS A 380 -16.69 -15.45 10.35
N LEU A 381 -17.16 -14.41 9.67
CA LEU A 381 -18.56 -14.30 9.22
C LEU A 381 -18.84 -15.12 7.95
N LEU A 382 -17.82 -15.43 7.14
CA LEU A 382 -17.98 -16.31 5.99
C LEU A 382 -18.53 -17.67 6.45
N SER A 383 -19.68 -18.07 5.89
CA SER A 383 -20.26 -19.37 6.14
C SER A 383 -20.71 -20.01 4.83
N GLU A 384 -20.55 -21.33 4.72
CA GLU A 384 -20.97 -22.09 3.52
C GLU A 384 -22.48 -21.94 3.22
N LYS A 385 -23.29 -21.60 4.24
CA LYS A 385 -24.75 -21.44 4.09
C LYS A 385 -25.15 -20.20 3.28
N GLU A 386 -24.36 -19.14 3.29
CA GLU A 386 -24.66 -17.93 2.51
C GLU A 386 -24.31 -18.08 1.03
N LEU A 387 -23.42 -19.02 0.67
CA LEU A 387 -23.06 -19.32 -0.72
C LEU A 387 -24.11 -20.19 -1.44
N ALA A 388 -25.09 -20.74 -0.73
CA ALA A 388 -26.12 -21.61 -1.29
C ALA A 388 -27.31 -20.88 -1.94
N PHE A 389 -27.28 -19.54 -2.05
CA PHE A 389 -28.29 -18.74 -2.74
C PHE A 389 -27.67 -17.91 -3.87
N ASP A 390 -27.66 -18.49 -5.07
CA ASP A 390 -28.43 -17.95 -6.20
C ASP A 390 -28.38 -18.98 -7.33
N GLY A 391 -29.39 -19.85 -7.33
CA GLY A 391 -29.72 -20.67 -8.48
C GLY A 391 -30.22 -19.78 -9.61
N PHE A 392 -29.30 -19.22 -10.39
CA PHE A 392 -29.62 -18.76 -11.74
C PHE A 392 -29.97 -19.98 -12.59
N LYS A 393 -31.27 -20.28 -12.65
CA LYS A 393 -31.85 -20.95 -13.82
C LYS A 393 -31.81 -19.94 -14.96
N ILE A 394 -31.07 -20.28 -16.02
CA ILE A 394 -31.17 -19.67 -17.35
C ILE A 394 -32.58 -19.91 -17.90
#